data_AF-A0A7C4RMH6-F1
#
_entry.id   AF-A0A7C4RMH6-F1
#
_cell.length_a   1.000
_cell.length_b   1.000
_cell.length_c   1.000
_cell.angle_alpha   90.00
_cell.angle_beta   90.00
_cell.angle_gamma   90.00
#
_symmetry.space_group_name_H-M   'P 1'
#
loop_
_entity.id
_entity.type
_entity.pdbx_description
1 polymer ?
#
loop_
_entity_poly.entity_id
_entity_poly.type
_entity_poly.pdbx_seq_one_letter_code
_entity_poly.pdbx_strand_id
1 'polypeptide(L)'
;MFLISASLLFASADAYNFPPDPPPYIVNKNIHIVISSISPTKTIFMNVTKYTPQHFLKNITIEFYEPIMFASFIISFLSDKPPNLSAPDNVCVLQYYYIRTFVELEDKVVNVTMNFAIDRTIIQNKDVKEESLTVYWSHAEKFQKCRIKKTVNDDFFIYLSASGEKLGYFAVAGTTIFLQKIVTITVTVIIVATVIIYLCRKFQLKHVLKNLRRNLFGG
;
A
#
# COMPACT_ATOMS: atom_id res chain seq x y z
N MET A 1 31.94 -55.43 -8.02
CA MET A 1 31.33 -54.56 -9.05
C MET A 1 30.21 -53.79 -8.37
N PHE A 2 30.45 -52.54 -7.96
CA PHE A 2 29.48 -51.71 -7.25
C PHE A 2 29.11 -50.52 -8.14
N LEU A 3 27.82 -50.35 -8.41
CA LEU A 3 27.23 -49.25 -9.16
C LEU A 3 27.18 -48.01 -8.26
N ILE A 4 27.90 -46.95 -8.66
CA ILE A 4 27.76 -45.62 -8.09
C ILE A 4 26.57 -44.96 -8.82
N SER A 5 25.43 -44.89 -8.15
CA SER A 5 24.29 -44.08 -8.59
C SER A 5 24.58 -42.63 -8.24
N ALA A 6 24.98 -41.83 -9.22
CA ALA A 6 25.01 -40.38 -9.10
C ALA A 6 23.60 -39.86 -9.38
N SER A 7 22.80 -39.67 -8.31
CA SER A 7 21.56 -38.93 -8.40
C SER A 7 21.89 -37.45 -8.58
N LEU A 8 21.83 -36.97 -9.83
CA LEU A 8 21.75 -35.55 -10.14
C LEU A 8 20.41 -35.03 -9.60
N LEU A 9 20.41 -34.61 -8.34
CA LEU A 9 19.40 -33.68 -7.85
C LEU A 9 19.70 -32.34 -8.51
N PHE A 10 19.03 -32.08 -9.63
CA PHE A 10 18.82 -30.72 -10.10
C PHE A 10 17.93 -30.04 -9.06
N ALA A 11 18.56 -29.46 -8.03
CA ALA A 11 17.89 -28.42 -7.27
C ALA A 11 17.59 -27.30 -8.26
N SER A 12 16.30 -27.02 -8.50
CA SER A 12 15.94 -25.75 -9.10
C SER A 12 16.55 -24.68 -8.20
N ALA A 13 17.50 -23.93 -8.74
CA ALA A 13 17.83 -22.65 -8.16
C ALA A 13 16.55 -21.83 -8.32
N ASP A 14 15.69 -21.83 -7.29
CA ASP A 14 14.72 -20.78 -7.10
C ASP A 14 15.56 -19.51 -7.04
N ALA A 15 15.64 -18.80 -8.16
CA ALA A 15 16.07 -17.43 -8.18
C ALA A 15 15.08 -16.69 -7.29
N TYR A 16 15.37 -16.62 -6.00
CA TYR A 16 14.77 -15.68 -5.08
C TYR A 16 15.09 -14.31 -5.66
N ASN A 17 14.21 -13.84 -6.53
CA ASN A 17 14.27 -12.53 -7.17
C ASN A 17 13.94 -11.52 -6.08
N PHE A 18 14.95 -11.20 -5.28
CA PHE A 18 14.88 -10.11 -4.33
C PHE A 18 14.56 -8.83 -5.09
N PRO A 19 13.78 -7.93 -4.48
CA PRO A 19 13.55 -6.63 -5.06
C PRO A 19 14.90 -5.91 -5.22
N PRO A 20 15.24 -5.41 -6.44
CA PRO A 20 16.50 -4.72 -6.65
C PRO A 20 16.57 -3.47 -5.78
N ASP A 21 17.80 -3.09 -5.40
CA ASP A 21 18.04 -1.86 -4.65
C ASP A 21 17.41 -0.66 -5.38
N PRO A 22 16.71 0.23 -4.64
CA PRO A 22 16.15 1.43 -5.24
C PRO A 22 17.28 2.31 -5.79
N PRO A 23 17.09 2.96 -6.95
CA PRO A 23 18.06 3.90 -7.47
C PRO A 23 18.40 5.01 -6.46
N PRO A 24 19.67 5.44 -6.33
CA PRO A 24 20.07 6.41 -5.31
C PRO A 24 19.29 7.72 -5.34
N TYR A 25 18.83 8.15 -6.51
CA TYR A 25 18.12 9.42 -6.68
C TYR A 25 16.70 9.44 -6.10
N ILE A 26 16.07 8.28 -5.85
CA ILE A 26 14.77 8.22 -5.16
C ILE A 26 14.91 8.02 -3.65
N VAL A 27 16.13 7.79 -3.15
CA VAL A 27 16.38 7.55 -1.73
C VAL A 27 16.60 8.90 -1.04
N ASN A 28 15.62 9.32 -0.23
CA ASN A 28 15.75 10.55 0.56
C ASN A 28 16.68 10.34 1.77
N LYS A 29 16.59 9.17 2.39
CA LYS A 29 17.33 8.84 3.61
C LYS A 29 17.46 7.34 3.79
N ASN A 30 18.61 6.94 4.32
CA ASN A 30 18.83 5.60 4.84
C ASN A 30 19.00 5.64 6.36
N ILE A 31 18.41 4.67 7.04
CA ILE A 31 18.70 4.36 8.43
C ILE A 31 19.34 2.99 8.45
N HIS A 32 20.57 2.93 8.92
CA HIS A 32 21.32 1.70 9.13
C HIS A 32 21.13 1.26 10.58
N ILE A 33 20.74 0.00 10.76
CA ILE A 33 20.51 -0.58 12.07
C ILE A 33 21.35 -1.84 12.19
N VAL A 34 22.21 -1.89 13.21
CA VAL A 34 23.01 -3.07 13.51
C VAL A 34 22.63 -3.54 14.90
N ILE A 35 22.30 -4.82 15.00
CA ILE A 35 21.87 -5.45 16.24
C ILE A 35 22.75 -6.67 16.47
N SER A 36 23.34 -6.71 17.66
CA SER A 36 24.08 -7.85 18.17
C SER A 36 23.51 -8.20 19.53
N SER A 37 23.24 -9.48 19.74
CA SER A 37 22.74 -10.01 21.00
C SER A 37 23.69 -11.09 21.51
N ILE A 38 23.85 -11.14 22.83
CA ILE A 38 24.67 -12.17 23.51
C ILE A 38 23.96 -13.53 23.47
N SER A 39 22.63 -13.53 23.35
CA SER A 39 21.81 -14.74 23.18
C SER A 39 21.05 -14.69 21.84
N PRO A 40 20.92 -15.82 21.12
CA PRO A 40 20.13 -15.86 19.88
C PRO A 40 18.66 -15.49 20.13
N THR A 41 18.10 -14.61 19.30
CA THR A 41 16.71 -14.15 19.41
C THR A 41 15.93 -14.40 18.14
N LYS A 42 14.67 -14.81 18.25
CA LYS A 42 13.75 -14.95 17.10
C LYS A 42 13.02 -13.67 16.70
N THR A 43 13.07 -12.66 17.56
CA THR A 43 12.34 -11.41 17.34
C THR A 43 13.24 -10.25 17.66
N ILE A 44 13.27 -9.30 16.74
CA ILE A 44 13.98 -8.04 16.87
C ILE A 44 12.94 -6.92 16.91
N PHE A 45 13.02 -6.07 17.94
CA PHE A 45 12.21 -4.87 18.06
C PHE A 45 13.09 -3.63 17.93
N MET A 46 12.76 -2.76 16.99
CA MET A 46 13.52 -1.55 16.66
C MET A 46 12.64 -0.33 16.87
N ASN A 47 12.98 0.50 17.83
CA ASN A 47 12.32 1.78 18.04
C ASN A 47 13.04 2.89 17.28
N VAL A 48 12.34 3.58 16.38
CA VAL A 48 12.89 4.66 15.57
C VAL A 48 12.68 5.96 16.34
N THR A 49 13.66 6.30 17.20
CA THR A 49 13.54 7.40 18.17
C THR A 49 13.67 8.80 17.57
N LYS A 50 14.27 8.94 16.37
CA LYS A 50 14.32 10.22 15.66
C LYS A 50 13.12 10.35 14.72
N TYR A 51 12.00 10.76 15.28
CA TYR A 51 10.85 11.20 14.49
C TYR A 51 11.21 12.52 13.82
N THR A 52 11.27 12.52 12.50
CA THR A 52 11.24 13.74 11.69
C THR A 52 9.85 13.83 11.07
N PRO A 53 9.19 14.99 11.00
CA PRO A 53 7.81 15.12 10.49
C PRO A 53 7.60 14.50 9.11
N GLN A 54 8.66 14.39 8.32
CA GLN A 54 8.69 13.79 6.98
C GLN A 54 8.69 12.25 6.98
N HIS A 55 8.89 11.60 8.11
CA HIS A 55 9.07 10.14 8.23
C HIS A 55 8.04 9.56 9.20
N PHE A 56 7.18 8.69 8.70
CA PHE A 56 6.07 8.16 9.50
C PHE A 56 6.42 6.91 10.27
N LEU A 57 7.69 6.53 10.45
CA LEU A 57 8.03 5.25 11.06
C LEU A 57 8.32 5.41 12.56
N LYS A 58 7.55 4.72 13.40
CA LYS A 58 7.72 4.72 14.87
C LYS A 58 8.56 3.54 15.34
N ASN A 59 8.20 2.33 14.94
CA ASN A 59 8.96 1.13 15.26
C ASN A 59 8.76 0.02 14.23
N ILE A 60 9.65 -0.96 14.27
CA ILE A 60 9.59 -2.17 13.44
C ILE A 60 9.83 -3.38 14.34
N THR A 61 9.02 -4.41 14.15
CA THR A 61 9.27 -5.74 14.67
C THR A 61 9.60 -6.68 13.51
N ILE A 62 10.71 -7.40 13.59
CA ILE A 62 11.10 -8.43 12.62
C ILE A 62 11.14 -9.77 13.32
N GLU A 63 10.45 -10.76 12.76
CA GLU A 63 10.38 -12.13 13.27
C GLU A 63 11.14 -13.06 12.31
N PHE A 64 11.93 -13.96 12.89
CA PHE A 64 12.76 -14.93 12.18
C PHE A 64 12.30 -16.36 12.46
N TYR A 65 12.45 -17.24 11.47
CA TYR A 65 12.18 -18.67 11.62
C TYR A 65 13.09 -19.31 12.68
N GLU A 66 14.37 -18.96 12.63
CA GLU A 66 15.40 -19.42 13.55
C GLU A 66 15.98 -18.26 14.38
N PRO A 67 16.49 -18.54 15.59
CA PRO A 67 17.13 -17.52 16.40
C PRO A 67 18.41 -16.99 15.76
N ILE A 68 18.60 -15.66 15.75
CA ILE A 68 19.80 -15.03 15.21
C ILE A 68 20.52 -14.22 16.30
N MET A 69 21.85 -14.19 16.25
CA MET A 69 22.69 -13.41 17.17
C MET A 69 23.07 -12.03 16.62
N PHE A 70 23.13 -11.91 15.30
CA PHE A 70 23.54 -10.70 14.61
C PHE A 70 22.59 -10.42 13.46
N ALA A 71 22.21 -9.16 13.31
CA ALA A 71 21.39 -8.70 12.19
C ALA A 71 21.76 -7.26 11.82
N SER A 72 21.70 -6.95 10.53
CA SER A 72 22.00 -5.62 10.02
C SER A 72 20.98 -5.25 8.94
N PHE A 73 20.26 -4.16 9.15
CA PHE A 73 19.17 -3.70 8.30
C PHE A 73 19.43 -2.31 7.74
N ILE A 74 18.88 -2.06 6.56
CA ILE A 74 18.72 -0.71 6.01
C ILE A 74 17.23 -0.46 5.82
N ILE A 75 16.78 0.68 6.33
CA ILE A 75 15.47 1.25 6.05
C ILE A 75 15.69 2.47 5.17
N SER A 76 15.21 2.40 3.94
CA SER A 76 15.29 3.48 2.96
C SER A 76 13.93 4.17 2.87
N PHE A 77 13.93 5.49 3.00
CA PHE A 77 12.76 6.34 2.80
C PHE A 77 12.80 6.87 1.38
N LEU A 78 11.80 6.55 0.56
CA LEU A 78 11.83 6.87 -0.87
C LEU A 78 10.90 8.04 -1.20
N SER A 79 11.38 9.00 -2.00
CA SER A 79 10.57 10.12 -2.48
C SER A 79 9.57 9.71 -3.54
N ASP A 80 9.91 8.71 -4.35
CA ASP A 80 9.12 8.28 -5.49
C ASP A 80 8.96 6.75 -5.52
N LYS A 81 8.06 6.30 -6.37
CA LYS A 81 7.77 4.90 -6.64
C LYS A 81 9.04 4.20 -7.14
N PRO A 82 9.39 3.02 -6.61
CA PRO A 82 10.45 2.20 -7.19
C PRO A 82 10.13 1.87 -8.67
N PRO A 83 11.11 1.92 -9.59
CA PRO A 83 10.86 1.79 -11.03
C PRO A 83 10.23 0.46 -11.43
N ASN A 84 10.59 -0.62 -10.73
CA ASN A 84 10.15 -1.98 -11.02
C ASN A 84 8.88 -2.40 -10.26
N LEU A 85 8.20 -1.45 -9.63
CA LEU A 85 6.97 -1.70 -8.89
C LEU A 85 5.80 -0.96 -9.49
N SER A 86 4.67 -1.65 -9.63
CA SER A 86 3.40 -1.00 -9.97
C SER A 86 2.89 -0.26 -8.74
N ALA A 87 2.55 1.03 -8.86
CA ALA A 87 1.97 1.78 -7.76
C ALA A 87 0.59 1.19 -7.40
N PRO A 88 0.13 1.33 -6.15
CA PRO A 88 -1.23 0.95 -5.83
C PRO A 88 -2.22 1.84 -6.60
N ASP A 89 -3.21 1.23 -7.26
CA ASP A 89 -4.13 1.93 -8.15
C ASP A 89 -5.06 2.89 -7.39
N ASN A 90 -5.38 4.02 -8.01
CA ASN A 90 -6.39 4.99 -7.56
C ASN A 90 -6.20 5.53 -6.13
N VAL A 91 -4.96 5.57 -5.64
CA VAL A 91 -4.62 6.14 -4.34
C VAL A 91 -3.46 7.12 -4.46
N CYS A 92 -3.42 8.10 -3.55
CA CYS A 92 -2.27 8.96 -3.35
C CYS A 92 -1.34 8.30 -2.35
N VAL A 93 -0.12 7.98 -2.78
CA VAL A 93 0.93 7.50 -1.88
C VAL A 93 1.53 8.67 -1.10
N LEU A 94 1.49 8.54 0.22
CA LEU A 94 2.06 9.52 1.14
C LEU A 94 3.57 9.34 1.25
N GLN A 95 4.03 8.09 1.42
CA GLN A 95 5.44 7.76 1.61
C GLN A 95 5.71 6.29 1.25
N TYR A 96 6.85 6.06 0.60
CA TYR A 96 7.40 4.73 0.34
C TYR A 96 8.55 4.41 1.30
N TYR A 97 8.65 3.15 1.67
CA TYR A 97 9.69 2.58 2.52
C TYR A 97 10.24 1.34 1.83
N TYR A 98 11.53 1.09 2.00
CA TYR A 98 12.17 -0.16 1.61
C TYR A 98 13.03 -0.66 2.76
N ILE A 99 12.76 -1.87 3.23
CA ILE A 99 13.55 -2.52 4.26
C ILE A 99 14.29 -3.68 3.63
N ARG A 100 15.61 -3.75 3.86
CA ARG A 100 16.46 -4.87 3.48
C ARG A 100 17.49 -5.20 4.55
N THR A 101 18.14 -6.35 4.41
CA THR A 101 19.26 -6.78 5.24
C THR A 101 20.58 -6.70 4.46
N PHE A 102 21.71 -6.55 5.17
CA PHE A 102 23.05 -6.63 4.57
C PHE A 102 23.60 -8.06 4.47
N VAL A 103 23.04 -8.99 5.25
CA VAL A 103 23.51 -10.39 5.39
C VAL A 103 22.44 -11.34 4.85
N GLU A 104 22.82 -12.58 4.53
CA GLU A 104 21.96 -13.76 4.22
C GLU A 104 21.01 -14.12 5.39
N LEU A 105 20.17 -13.17 5.78
CA LEU A 105 19.14 -13.28 6.81
C LEU A 105 17.75 -13.08 6.22
N GLU A 106 17.66 -12.66 4.95
CA GLU A 106 16.38 -12.30 4.32
C GLU A 106 15.46 -13.50 4.22
N ASP A 107 15.99 -14.66 3.84
CA ASP A 107 15.24 -15.93 3.77
C ASP A 107 14.83 -16.46 5.14
N LYS A 108 15.40 -15.90 6.22
CA LYS A 108 15.06 -16.25 7.59
C LYS A 108 13.95 -15.37 8.16
N VAL A 109 13.63 -14.25 7.50
CA VAL A 109 12.55 -13.36 7.93
C VAL A 109 11.20 -13.97 7.58
N VAL A 110 10.36 -14.13 8.60
CA VAL A 110 9.00 -14.70 8.51
C VAL A 110 7.95 -13.61 8.47
N ASN A 111 8.19 -12.51 9.17
CA ASN A 111 7.23 -11.42 9.27
C ASN A 111 7.93 -10.12 9.67
N VAL A 112 7.46 -9.03 9.09
CA VAL A 112 7.90 -7.67 9.37
C VAL A 112 6.67 -6.87 9.70
N THR A 113 6.57 -6.42 10.94
CA THR A 113 5.50 -5.53 11.40
C THR A 113 6.05 -4.13 11.55
N MET A 114 5.48 -3.17 10.82
CA MET A 114 5.82 -1.76 10.90
C MET A 114 4.68 -0.99 11.57
N ASN A 115 5.05 -0.16 12.55
CA ASN A 115 4.14 0.79 13.16
C ASN A 115 4.49 2.20 12.69
N PHE A 116 3.50 2.81 12.04
CA PHE A 116 3.58 4.14 11.47
C PHE A 116 2.90 5.17 12.38
N ALA A 117 3.39 6.40 12.36
CA ALA A 117 2.84 7.60 12.96
C ALA A 117 2.83 8.70 11.89
N ILE A 118 1.66 8.96 11.29
CA ILE A 118 1.51 9.86 10.14
C ILE A 118 1.01 11.20 10.63
N ASP A 119 1.73 12.27 10.32
CA ASP A 119 1.32 13.63 10.63
C ASP A 119 0.05 14.02 9.85
N ARG A 120 -0.99 14.47 10.58
CA ARG A 120 -2.26 14.90 9.98
C ARG A 120 -2.11 16.07 9.02
N THR A 121 -1.13 16.94 9.23
CA THR A 121 -0.85 18.06 8.30
C THR A 121 -0.47 17.56 6.91
N ILE A 122 0.23 16.42 6.81
CA ILE A 122 0.59 15.84 5.51
C ILE A 122 -0.63 15.24 4.82
N ILE A 123 -1.52 14.61 5.58
CA ILE A 123 -2.77 14.08 5.05
C ILE A 123 -3.64 15.21 4.49
N GLN A 124 -3.75 16.31 5.23
CA GLN A 124 -4.45 17.52 4.82
C GLN A 124 -3.81 18.16 3.58
N ASN A 125 -2.48 18.34 3.58
CA ASN A 125 -1.75 18.96 2.47
C ASN A 125 -1.84 18.16 1.16
N LYS A 126 -2.02 16.83 1.24
CA LYS A 126 -2.22 15.96 0.07
C LYS A 126 -3.69 15.69 -0.25
N ASP A 127 -4.64 16.38 0.40
CA ASP A 127 -6.08 16.17 0.26
C ASP A 127 -6.50 14.70 0.40
N VAL A 128 -5.86 13.96 1.30
CA VAL A 128 -6.14 12.53 1.53
C VAL A 128 -7.16 12.37 2.66
N LYS A 129 -8.05 11.38 2.51
CA LYS A 129 -9.02 11.01 3.54
C LYS A 129 -8.38 10.19 4.65
N GLU A 130 -8.43 10.66 5.89
CA GLU A 130 -7.89 9.95 7.05
C GLU A 130 -8.50 8.54 7.21
N GLU A 131 -9.79 8.38 6.93
CA GLU A 131 -10.48 7.10 7.01
C GLU A 131 -9.95 6.10 5.99
N SER A 132 -9.51 6.58 4.83
CA SER A 132 -9.07 5.77 3.69
C SER A 132 -7.64 5.27 3.78
N LEU A 133 -6.88 5.73 4.78
CA LEU A 133 -5.49 5.37 4.93
C LEU A 133 -5.30 3.86 5.00
N THR A 134 -4.37 3.38 4.19
CA THR A 134 -4.01 1.98 4.08
C THR A 134 -2.50 1.85 3.93
N VAL A 135 -1.98 0.70 4.33
CA VAL A 135 -0.59 0.32 4.07
C VAL A 135 -0.61 -0.80 3.04
N TYR A 136 0.31 -0.70 2.09
CA TYR A 136 0.60 -1.74 1.13
C TYR A 136 1.98 -2.31 1.40
N TRP A 137 2.16 -3.59 1.13
CA TRP A 137 3.43 -4.29 1.19
C TRP A 137 3.71 -4.99 -0.14
N SER A 138 4.97 -5.07 -0.52
CA SER A 138 5.42 -5.89 -1.62
C SER A 138 6.81 -6.43 -1.37
N HIS A 139 6.99 -7.73 -1.55
CA HIS A 139 8.31 -8.32 -1.68
C HIS A 139 8.84 -8.27 -3.12
N ALA A 140 7.97 -8.12 -4.14
CA ALA A 140 8.35 -8.23 -5.55
C ALA A 140 7.63 -7.18 -6.41
N GLU A 141 6.91 -7.58 -7.46
CA GLU A 141 6.47 -6.67 -8.54
C GLU A 141 5.19 -5.88 -8.24
N LYS A 142 4.35 -6.38 -7.31
CA LYS A 142 3.03 -5.80 -7.04
C LYS A 142 2.77 -5.55 -5.56
N PHE A 143 2.27 -4.35 -5.26
CA PHE A 143 1.78 -3.99 -3.94
C PHE A 143 0.49 -4.75 -3.61
N GLN A 144 0.46 -5.35 -2.43
CA GLN A 144 -0.70 -5.99 -1.84
C GLN A 144 -1.15 -5.19 -0.63
N LYS A 145 -2.47 -5.10 -0.43
CA LYS A 145 -3.03 -4.35 0.69
C LYS A 145 -2.80 -5.11 1.99
N CYS A 146 -2.12 -4.50 2.96
CA CYS A 146 -1.94 -5.08 4.28
C CYS A 146 -3.24 -4.99 5.09
N ARG A 147 -3.44 -5.98 5.97
CA ARG A 147 -4.40 -5.82 7.06
C ARG A 147 -3.83 -4.79 8.05
N ILE A 148 -4.50 -3.65 8.17
CA ILE A 148 -4.07 -2.60 9.09
C ILE A 148 -4.80 -2.68 10.43
N LYS A 149 -4.11 -2.32 11.51
CA LYS A 149 -4.71 -2.01 12.81
C LYS A 149 -4.47 -0.54 13.14
N LYS A 150 -5.52 0.28 13.08
CA LYS A 150 -5.47 1.66 13.60
C LYS A 150 -5.41 1.57 15.12
N THR A 151 -4.34 2.06 15.72
CA THR A 151 -4.03 1.73 17.13
C THR A 151 -4.51 2.82 18.08
N VAL A 152 -4.20 4.08 17.76
CA VAL A 152 -4.60 5.29 18.51
C VAL A 152 -4.67 6.43 17.49
N ASN A 153 -5.55 7.40 17.71
CA ASN A 153 -5.49 8.70 17.05
C ASN A 153 -5.22 9.73 18.15
N ASP A 154 -4.22 10.58 17.96
CA ASP A 154 -4.08 11.80 18.73
C ASP A 154 -4.35 13.02 17.81
N ASP A 155 -4.23 14.22 18.37
CA ASP A 155 -4.55 15.46 17.67
C ASP A 155 -3.59 15.76 16.51
N PHE A 156 -2.40 15.13 16.48
CA PHE A 156 -1.34 15.42 15.52
C PHE A 156 -1.04 14.25 14.60
N PHE A 157 -1.19 13.02 15.09
CA PHE A 157 -0.75 11.80 14.43
C PHE A 157 -1.84 10.74 14.34
N ILE A 158 -1.82 10.04 13.20
CA ILE A 158 -2.56 8.80 12.99
C ILE A 158 -1.58 7.63 13.05
N TYR A 159 -1.85 6.68 13.94
CA TYR A 159 -1.00 5.51 14.10
C TYR A 159 -1.58 4.29 13.36
N LEU A 160 -0.79 3.74 12.44
CA LEU A 160 -1.14 2.55 11.67
C LEU A 160 -0.15 1.43 11.98
N SER A 161 -0.64 0.21 12.14
CA SER A 161 0.19 -1.00 12.20
C SER A 161 -0.09 -1.85 10.98
N ALA A 162 0.96 -2.35 10.32
CA ALA A 162 0.86 -3.26 9.19
C ALA A 162 1.96 -4.32 9.23
N SER A 163 1.64 -5.52 8.75
CA SER A 163 2.56 -6.66 8.70
C SER A 163 2.71 -7.18 7.27
N GLY A 164 3.88 -7.74 6.96
CA GLY A 164 4.18 -8.41 5.69
C GLY A 164 5.15 -9.57 5.93
N GLU A 165 5.02 -10.66 5.16
CA GLU A 165 5.71 -11.94 5.42
C GLU A 165 7.22 -11.91 5.16
N LYS A 166 7.75 -10.89 4.49
CA LYS A 166 9.17 -10.75 4.20
C LYS A 166 9.60 -9.29 4.25
N LEU A 167 10.91 -9.08 4.21
CA LEU A 167 11.49 -7.78 3.88
C LEU A 167 11.05 -7.34 2.47
N GLY A 168 11.11 -6.04 2.21
CA GLY A 168 10.63 -5.48 0.96
C GLY A 168 10.11 -4.05 1.11
N TYR A 169 9.23 -3.69 0.18
CA TYR A 169 8.66 -2.36 0.08
C TYR A 169 7.37 -2.23 0.88
N PHE A 170 7.21 -1.09 1.54
CA PHE A 170 5.95 -0.66 2.13
C PHE A 170 5.55 0.69 1.55
N ALA A 171 4.25 0.89 1.34
CA ALA A 171 3.71 2.16 0.90
C ALA A 171 2.53 2.55 1.77
N VAL A 172 2.55 3.75 2.34
CA VAL A 172 1.42 4.35 3.04
C VAL A 172 0.64 5.19 2.05
N ALA A 173 -0.65 4.94 1.87
CA ALA A 173 -1.46 5.64 0.88
C ALA A 173 -2.89 5.85 1.34
N GLY A 174 -3.62 6.74 0.66
CA GLY A 174 -5.06 6.95 0.87
C GLY A 174 -5.74 7.53 -0.36
N THR A 175 -7.07 7.58 -0.35
CA THR A 175 -7.85 8.15 -1.43
C THR A 175 -7.91 9.67 -1.32
N THR A 176 -7.80 10.36 -2.46
CA THR A 176 -7.91 11.83 -2.49
C THR A 176 -9.37 12.25 -2.44
N ILE A 177 -9.65 13.32 -1.71
CA ILE A 177 -10.97 13.95 -1.63
C ILE A 177 -11.43 14.40 -3.03
N PHE A 178 -10.48 14.86 -3.85
CA PHE A 178 -10.74 15.34 -5.21
C PHE A 178 -11.29 14.25 -6.14
N LEU A 179 -10.73 13.04 -6.14
CA LEU A 179 -11.25 11.94 -6.95
C LEU A 179 -12.71 11.64 -6.58
N GLN A 180 -13.03 11.62 -5.29
CA GLN A 180 -14.39 11.36 -4.83
C GLN A 180 -15.35 12.48 -5.26
N LYS A 181 -14.92 13.74 -5.25
CA LYS A 181 -15.71 14.88 -5.75
C LYS A 181 -16.03 14.71 -7.24
N ILE A 182 -15.05 14.34 -8.07
CA ILE A 182 -15.28 14.08 -9.50
C ILE A 182 -16.27 12.93 -9.72
N VAL A 183 -16.08 11.82 -9.02
CA VAL A 183 -16.97 10.65 -9.13
C VAL A 183 -18.40 11.04 -8.73
N THR A 184 -18.55 11.77 -7.62
CA THR A 184 -19.86 12.23 -7.14
C THR A 184 -20.54 13.14 -8.15
N ILE A 185 -19.83 14.14 -8.67
CA ILE A 185 -20.37 15.06 -9.69
C ILE A 185 -20.81 14.30 -10.95
N THR A 186 -19.96 13.39 -11.45
CA THR A 186 -20.24 12.58 -12.64
C THR A 186 -21.52 11.76 -12.47
N VAL A 187 -21.66 11.07 -11.33
CA VAL A 187 -22.85 10.27 -11.01
C VAL A 187 -24.10 11.16 -10.93
N THR A 188 -24.01 12.32 -10.28
CA THR A 188 -25.14 13.27 -10.19
C THR A 188 -25.58 13.74 -11.58
N VAL A 189 -24.64 14.09 -12.47
CA VAL A 189 -24.95 14.53 -13.85
C VAL A 189 -25.65 13.43 -14.63
N ILE A 190 -25.19 12.18 -14.53
CA ILE A 190 -25.82 11.03 -15.21
C ILE A 190 -27.27 10.83 -14.72
N ILE A 191 -27.50 10.90 -13.42
CA ILE A 191 -28.85 10.75 -12.85
C ILE A 191 -29.77 11.87 -13.36
N VAL A 192 -29.31 13.13 -13.31
CA VAL A 192 -30.09 14.28 -13.80
C VAL A 192 -30.41 14.13 -15.29
N ALA A 193 -29.44 13.77 -16.12
CA ALA A 193 -29.65 13.54 -17.54
C ALA A 193 -30.68 12.41 -17.80
N THR A 194 -30.60 11.32 -17.05
CA THR A 194 -31.52 10.19 -17.15
C THR A 194 -32.95 10.60 -16.80
N VAL A 195 -33.12 11.40 -15.74
CA VAL A 195 -34.43 11.94 -15.33
C VAL A 195 -34.99 12.89 -16.39
N ILE A 196 -34.18 13.78 -16.95
CA ILE A 196 -34.60 14.70 -18.02
C ILE A 196 -35.07 13.90 -19.25
N ILE A 197 -34.29 12.92 -19.70
CA ILE A 197 -34.65 12.06 -20.85
C ILE A 197 -35.96 11.32 -20.57
N TYR A 198 -36.12 10.76 -19.38
CA TYR A 198 -37.35 10.08 -18.96
C TYR A 198 -38.56 11.03 -19.01
N LEU A 199 -38.43 12.24 -18.46
CA LEU A 199 -39.50 13.24 -18.48
C LEU A 199 -39.84 13.68 -19.91
N CYS A 200 -38.84 13.96 -20.75
CA CYS A 200 -39.04 14.31 -22.16
C CYS A 200 -39.81 13.21 -22.91
N ARG A 201 -39.44 11.94 -22.73
CA ARG A 201 -40.16 10.80 -23.32
C ARG A 201 -41.60 10.71 -22.82
N LYS A 202 -41.82 10.88 -21.52
CA LYS A 202 -43.17 10.85 -20.91
C LYS A 202 -44.07 11.97 -21.44
N PHE A 203 -43.53 13.18 -21.63
CA PHE A 203 -44.27 14.31 -22.20
C PHE A 203 -44.57 14.11 -23.68
N GLN A 204 -43.62 13.61 -24.47
CA GLN A 204 -43.86 13.26 -25.87
C GLN A 204 -44.96 12.20 -26.00
N LEU A 205 -44.92 11.14 -25.18
CA LEU A 205 -45.97 10.11 -25.13
C LEU A 205 -47.34 10.69 -24.79
N LYS A 206 -47.43 11.60 -23.80
CA LYS A 206 -48.67 12.28 -23.46
C LYS A 206 -49.20 13.14 -24.62
N HIS A 207 -48.32 13.84 -25.33
CA HIS A 207 -48.73 14.66 -26.47
C HIS A 207 -49.24 13.81 -27.65
N VAL A 208 -48.56 12.71 -27.95
CA VAL A 208 -48.97 11.74 -28.97
C VAL A 208 -50.33 11.10 -28.61
N LEU A 209 -50.50 10.66 -27.36
CA LEU A 209 -51.77 10.11 -26.86
C LEU A 209 -52.92 11.13 -26.93
N LYS A 210 -52.65 12.40 -26.63
CA LYS A 210 -53.66 13.47 -26.71
C LYS A 210 -54.08 13.75 -28.16
N ASN A 211 -53.13 13.72 -29.10
CA ASN A 211 -53.42 13.89 -30.53
C ASN A 211 -54.20 12.70 -31.10
N LEU A 212 -53.84 11.46 -30.73
CA LEU A 212 -54.58 10.26 -31.12
C LEU A 212 -56.02 10.29 -30.60
N ARG A 213 -56.24 10.70 -29.34
CA ARG A 213 -57.59 10.80 -28.77
C ARG A 213 -58.46 11.85 -29.47
N ARG A 214 -57.89 12.98 -29.91
CA ARG A 214 -58.61 13.98 -30.71
C ARG A 214 -59.02 13.44 -32.08
N ASN A 215 -58.16 12.68 -32.74
CA ASN A 215 -58.48 12.12 -34.05
C ASN A 215 -59.50 10.97 -33.98
N LEU A 216 -59.57 10.23 -32.87
CA LEU A 216 -60.48 9.10 -32.71
C LEU A 216 -61.89 9.48 -32.19
N PHE A 217 -62.02 10.62 -31.48
CA PHE A 217 -63.27 11.01 -30.82
C PHE A 217 -63.75 12.44 -31.17
N GLY A 218 -63.06 13.13 -32.07
CA GLY A 218 -63.39 14.50 -32.49
C GLY A 218 -63.97 14.62 -33.90
N GLY A 219 -64.44 13.51 -34.49
CA GLY A 219 -65.19 13.45 -35.75
C GLY A 219 -66.64 13.10 -35.50
#